data_AF-H9FEL8-F1
#
_entry.id   AF-H9FEL8-F1
#
_cell.length_a   1.000
_cell.length_b   1.000
_cell.length_c   1.000
_cell.angle_alpha   90.00
_cell.angle_beta   90.00
_cell.angle_gamma   90.00
#
_symmetry.space_group_name_H-M   'P 1'
#
loop_
_entity.id
_entity.type
_entity.pdbx_description
1 polymer ?
#
loop_
_entity_poly.entity_id
_entity_poly.type
_entity_poly.pdbx_seq_one_letter_code
_entity_poly.pdbx_strand_id
1 'polypeptide(L)'
;GGWGPWSSWSPCSGSCTDPARPAWRSRTRLCLANCTMGDPLQERPCNLPSCTELPLCPGPACGARNCSWTSWAPWEPCSRSCGVGQQRRLRAYRPPGPSGHWCPDILTAYQERRFCNLRACPVPGGWSRWSPWSWCDRSCGGGQSLRSRSCSSP
;
A
#
# COMPACT_ATOMS: atom_id res chain seq x y z
N GLY A 1 6.79 -12.55 -23.95
CA GLY A 1 7.93 -12.01 -23.20
C GLY A 1 7.42 -11.03 -22.17
N GLY A 2 7.77 -11.25 -20.91
CA GLY A 2 7.25 -10.52 -19.75
C GLY A 2 7.71 -11.19 -18.46
N TRP A 3 7.05 -10.91 -17.34
CA TRP A 3 7.32 -11.60 -16.07
C TRP A 3 7.03 -13.10 -16.17
N GLY A 4 7.90 -13.94 -15.59
CA GLY A 4 7.67 -15.37 -15.40
C GLY A 4 6.62 -15.66 -14.31
N PRO A 5 6.29 -16.95 -14.08
CA PRO A 5 5.35 -17.34 -13.02
C PRO A 5 5.90 -16.97 -11.64
N TRP A 6 4.98 -16.72 -10.71
CA TRP A 6 5.33 -16.53 -9.31
C TRP A 6 5.77 -17.85 -8.68
N SER A 7 6.79 -17.79 -7.82
CA SER A 7 7.12 -18.87 -6.90
C SER A 7 5.97 -19.13 -5.93
N SER A 8 6.05 -20.28 -5.24
CA SER A 8 5.29 -20.51 -4.02
C SER A 8 5.62 -19.45 -2.98
N TRP A 9 4.67 -19.20 -2.08
CA TRP A 9 4.89 -18.34 -0.92
C TRP A 9 5.90 -18.98 0.03
N SER A 10 6.80 -18.16 0.57
CA SER A 10 7.63 -18.54 1.70
C SER A 10 6.77 -18.88 2.92
N PRO A 11 7.33 -19.61 3.90
CA PRO A 11 6.82 -19.60 5.26
C PRO A 11 6.75 -18.17 5.80
N CYS A 12 5.92 -17.97 6.83
CA CYS A 12 5.89 -16.70 7.55
C CYS A 12 7.22 -16.48 8.28
N SER A 13 7.64 -15.22 8.33
CA SER A 13 8.88 -14.80 9.00
C SER A 13 8.87 -15.03 10.52
N GLY A 14 7.72 -15.35 11.11
CA GLY A 14 7.55 -15.67 12.52
C GLY A 14 6.38 -16.62 12.75
N SER A 15 6.28 -17.14 13.97
CA SER A 15 5.18 -17.99 14.45
C SER A 15 4.04 -17.20 15.09
N CYS A 16 4.29 -15.95 15.46
CA CYS A 16 3.33 -14.98 15.97
C CYS A 16 3.48 -13.65 15.21
N THR A 17 2.52 -12.74 15.38
CA THR A 17 2.57 -11.40 14.76
C THR A 17 2.18 -10.31 15.75
N ASP A 18 2.91 -9.19 15.71
CA ASP A 18 2.46 -7.93 16.31
C ASP A 18 1.80 -7.09 15.20
N PRO A 19 0.56 -6.61 15.35
CA PRO A 19 -0.06 -5.74 14.36
C PRO A 19 0.78 -4.51 13.96
N ALA A 20 1.62 -3.98 14.85
CA ALA A 20 2.51 -2.85 14.56
C ALA A 20 3.80 -3.27 13.84
N ARG A 21 4.20 -4.54 13.94
CA ARG A 21 5.37 -5.13 13.27
C ARG A 21 5.00 -6.53 12.77
N PRO A 22 4.21 -6.61 11.69
CA PRO A 22 3.61 -7.85 11.29
C PRO A 22 4.65 -8.85 10.76
N ALA A 23 4.37 -10.14 10.95
CA ALA A 23 5.11 -11.19 10.25
C ALA A 23 4.69 -11.24 8.78
N TRP A 24 5.65 -11.47 7.90
CA TRP A 24 5.44 -11.44 6.45
C TRP A 24 5.76 -12.79 5.83
N ARG A 25 5.13 -13.04 4.69
CA ARG A 25 5.59 -14.03 3.72
C ARG A 25 5.81 -13.34 2.39
N SER A 26 6.76 -13.86 1.63
CA SER A 26 7.14 -13.31 0.35
C SER A 26 7.11 -14.36 -0.75
N ARG A 27 7.02 -13.92 -1.99
CA ARG A 27 7.25 -14.74 -3.18
C ARG A 27 7.90 -13.89 -4.26
N THR A 28 8.62 -14.54 -5.16
CA THR A 28 9.37 -13.86 -6.21
C THR A 28 9.00 -14.39 -7.60
N ARG A 29 9.32 -13.61 -8.62
CA ARG A 29 9.22 -14.00 -10.03
C ARG A 29 10.39 -13.44 -10.79
N LEU A 30 10.80 -14.14 -11.85
CA LEU A 30 11.92 -13.71 -12.69
C LEU A 30 11.43 -12.87 -13.86
N CYS A 31 12.23 -11.88 -14.27
CA CYS A 31 11.98 -11.17 -15.51
C CYS A 31 12.53 -11.98 -16.69
N LEU A 32 11.67 -12.34 -17.64
CA LEU A 32 12.09 -13.12 -18.82
C LEU A 32 12.37 -12.23 -20.03
N ALA A 33 11.70 -11.07 -20.17
CA ALA A 33 12.01 -10.03 -21.16
C ALA A 33 11.24 -8.73 -20.87
N ASN A 34 11.88 -7.57 -21.04
CA ASN A 34 11.28 -6.21 -21.04
C ASN A 34 10.29 -5.92 -19.90
N CYS A 35 10.70 -6.11 -18.64
CA CYS A 35 9.86 -5.82 -17.48
C CYS A 35 9.97 -4.36 -17.04
N THR A 36 9.08 -3.49 -17.53
CA THR A 36 9.04 -2.05 -17.19
C THR A 36 7.99 -1.69 -16.13
N MET A 37 7.05 -2.60 -15.82
CA MET A 37 5.99 -2.38 -14.84
C MET A 37 5.81 -3.60 -13.90
N GLY A 38 5.58 -3.30 -12.62
CA GLY A 38 5.31 -4.26 -11.56
C GLY A 38 6.59 -4.80 -10.91
N ASP A 39 6.48 -5.24 -9.65
CA ASP A 39 7.64 -5.65 -8.85
C ASP A 39 8.00 -7.14 -9.03
N PRO A 40 9.29 -7.50 -8.87
CA PRO A 40 9.75 -8.89 -8.85
C PRO A 40 9.45 -9.60 -7.51
N LEU A 41 9.18 -8.83 -6.46
CA LEU A 41 8.91 -9.29 -5.11
C LEU A 41 7.47 -8.95 -4.73
N GLN A 42 6.76 -9.90 -4.14
CA GLN A 42 5.47 -9.64 -3.52
C GLN A 42 5.47 -10.09 -2.08
N GLU A 43 5.00 -9.23 -1.19
CA GLU A 43 4.88 -9.49 0.24
C GLU A 43 3.43 -9.44 0.71
N ARG A 44 3.09 -10.28 1.67
CA ARG A 44 1.78 -10.28 2.33
C ARG A 44 1.92 -10.54 3.82
N PRO A 45 1.11 -9.86 4.66
CA PRO A 45 1.13 -10.11 6.08
C PRO A 45 0.53 -11.48 6.38
N CYS A 46 1.08 -12.14 7.37
CA CYS A 46 0.60 -13.42 7.85
C CYS A 46 -0.52 -13.24 8.89
N ASN A 47 -1.56 -14.06 8.78
CA ASN A 47 -2.61 -14.14 9.79
C ASN A 47 -2.17 -15.10 10.91
N LEU A 48 -1.54 -14.55 11.94
CA LEU A 48 -0.92 -15.31 13.03
C LEU A 48 -1.47 -14.85 14.40
N PRO A 49 -1.29 -15.67 15.45
CA PRO A 49 -1.66 -15.24 16.80
C PRO A 49 -0.79 -14.07 17.25
N SER A 50 -1.31 -13.28 18.19
CA SER A 50 -0.56 -12.18 18.81
C SER A 50 0.68 -12.72 19.54
N CYS A 51 1.82 -12.04 19.39
CA CYS A 51 3.02 -12.33 20.17
C CYS A 51 2.89 -11.97 21.66
N THR A 52 1.84 -11.24 22.05
CA THR A 52 1.60 -10.98 23.47
C THR A 52 1.21 -12.28 24.15
N GLU A 53 2.05 -12.71 25.10
CA GLU A 53 1.74 -13.84 25.95
C GLU A 53 0.41 -13.55 26.65
N LEU A 54 -0.56 -14.44 26.42
CA LEU A 54 -1.75 -14.46 27.23
C LEU A 54 -1.32 -14.88 28.63
N PRO A 55 -1.76 -14.20 29.70
CA PRO A 55 -1.59 -14.72 31.04
C PRO A 55 -2.08 -16.16 31.04
N LEU A 56 -1.19 -17.10 31.34
CA LEU A 56 -1.52 -18.51 31.50
C LEU A 56 -2.56 -18.59 32.62
N CYS A 57 -3.85 -18.72 32.27
CA CYS A 57 -4.87 -18.97 33.27
C CYS A 57 -4.79 -20.46 33.65
N PRO A 58 -4.34 -20.83 34.85
CA PRO A 58 -4.10 -22.23 35.22
C PRO A 58 -5.40 -22.99 35.56
N GLY A 59 -6.56 -22.47 35.16
CA GLY A 59 -7.88 -22.98 35.58
C GLY A 59 -8.70 -23.59 34.45
N PRO A 60 -9.72 -24.42 34.79
CA PRO A 60 -10.61 -25.08 33.82
C PRO A 60 -11.39 -24.10 32.93
N ALA A 61 -11.57 -22.85 33.36
CA ALA A 61 -12.19 -21.78 32.58
C ALA A 61 -11.39 -21.35 31.34
N CYS A 62 -10.11 -21.70 31.24
CA CYS A 62 -9.29 -21.37 30.07
C CYS A 62 -9.61 -22.28 28.87
N GLY A 63 -10.16 -23.47 29.11
CA GLY A 63 -10.58 -24.43 28.08
C GLY A 63 -11.64 -23.85 27.15
N ALA A 64 -12.69 -23.25 27.72
CA ALA A 64 -13.84 -22.72 26.99
C ALA A 64 -13.66 -21.27 26.49
N ARG A 65 -12.44 -20.72 26.58
CA ARG A 65 -12.21 -19.33 26.17
C ARG A 65 -12.27 -19.22 24.65
N ASN A 66 -13.18 -18.38 24.16
CA ASN A 66 -13.27 -18.06 22.75
C ASN A 66 -12.09 -17.18 22.29
N CYS A 67 -11.81 -17.28 20.99
CA CYS A 67 -10.85 -16.42 20.31
C CYS A 67 -11.26 -14.95 20.46
N SER A 68 -10.28 -14.06 20.58
CA SER A 68 -10.52 -12.62 20.68
C SER A 68 -9.55 -11.86 19.78
N TRP A 69 -10.05 -10.89 19.03
CA TRP A 69 -9.22 -9.97 18.25
C TRP A 69 -8.42 -9.02 19.14
N THR A 70 -7.19 -8.69 18.74
CA THR A 70 -6.45 -7.57 19.35
C THR A 70 -7.03 -6.24 18.92
N SER A 71 -6.58 -5.16 19.56
CA SER A 71 -6.74 -3.83 18.99
C SER A 71 -6.11 -3.76 17.60
N TRP A 72 -6.67 -2.90 16.77
CA TRP A 72 -6.11 -2.59 15.46
C TRP A 72 -4.77 -1.85 15.61
N ALA A 73 -3.83 -2.17 14.73
CA ALA A 73 -2.68 -1.33 14.49
C ALA A 73 -3.10 0.08 14.01
N PRO A 74 -2.20 1.07 14.14
CA PRO A 74 -2.32 2.30 13.37
C PRO A 74 -2.46 2.00 11.88
N TRP A 75 -3.10 2.93 11.16
CA TRP A 75 -3.15 2.83 9.71
C TRP A 75 -1.74 2.96 9.12
N GLU A 76 -1.42 2.06 8.19
CA GLU A 76 -0.23 2.21 7.37
C GLU A 76 -0.31 3.51 6.54
N PRO A 77 0.85 4.04 6.09
CA PRO A 77 0.88 5.15 5.16
C PRO A 77 0.01 4.88 3.91
N CYS A 78 -0.51 5.95 3.32
CA CYS A 78 -1.25 5.85 2.07
C CYS A 78 -0.36 5.27 0.97
N SER A 79 -0.92 4.39 0.14
CA SER A 79 -0.21 3.75 -0.99
C SER A 79 0.27 4.72 -2.07
N ARG A 80 -0.11 5.99 -1.97
CA ARG A 80 0.31 7.08 -2.84
C ARG A 80 0.74 8.27 -2.00
N SER A 81 1.54 9.15 -2.58
CA SER A 81 1.94 10.44 -2.00
C SER A 81 1.02 11.61 -2.39
N CYS A 82 0.07 11.37 -3.29
CA CYS A 82 -0.89 12.36 -3.79
C CYS A 82 -2.14 11.68 -4.37
N GLY A 83 -3.21 12.45 -4.54
CA GLY A 83 -4.50 12.00 -5.06
C GLY A 83 -5.18 10.98 -4.15
N VAL A 84 -6.00 10.12 -4.75
CA VAL A 84 -6.69 9.04 -4.04
C VAL A 84 -5.80 7.81 -4.01
N GLY A 85 -5.48 7.33 -2.80
CA GLY A 85 -4.77 6.08 -2.55
C GLY A 85 -5.54 5.16 -1.61
N GLN A 86 -4.89 4.09 -1.16
CA GLN A 86 -5.44 3.16 -0.18
C GLN A 86 -4.47 2.97 0.97
N GLN A 87 -5.00 2.77 2.17
CA GLN A 87 -4.24 2.40 3.35
C GLN A 87 -4.86 1.14 3.95
N ARG A 88 -4.03 0.36 4.64
CA ARG A 88 -4.47 -0.83 5.36
C ARG A 88 -4.08 -0.74 6.82
N ARG A 89 -4.79 -1.48 7.66
CA ARG A 89 -4.38 -1.78 9.02
C ARG A 89 -4.62 -3.24 9.32
N LEU A 90 -3.87 -3.75 10.28
CA LEU A 90 -3.88 -5.15 10.65
C LEU A 90 -4.25 -5.30 12.11
N ARG A 91 -4.77 -6.47 12.46
CA ARG A 91 -4.91 -6.93 13.84
C ARG A 91 -4.53 -8.40 13.91
N ALA A 92 -4.14 -8.85 15.09
CA ALA A 92 -3.87 -10.24 15.37
C ALA A 92 -5.05 -10.83 16.13
N TYR A 93 -5.06 -12.14 16.30
CA TYR A 93 -6.01 -12.82 17.16
C TYR A 93 -5.30 -13.43 18.37
N ARG A 94 -6.06 -13.62 19.44
CA ARG A 94 -5.68 -14.43 20.58
C ARG A 94 -6.37 -15.78 20.41
N PRO A 95 -5.62 -16.88 20.34
CA PRO A 95 -6.18 -18.19 20.03
C PRO A 95 -7.22 -18.62 21.08
N PRO A 96 -8.24 -19.39 20.69
CA PRO A 96 -9.18 -19.97 21.64
C PRO A 96 -8.49 -21.04 22.50
N GLY A 97 -9.11 -21.37 23.64
CA GLY A 97 -8.77 -22.58 24.38
C GLY A 97 -9.23 -23.84 23.65
N PRO A 98 -8.85 -25.04 24.13
CA PRO A 98 -9.19 -26.33 23.52
C PRO A 98 -10.68 -26.55 23.18
N SER A 99 -11.60 -25.99 23.95
CA SER A 99 -13.06 -26.09 23.73
C SER A 99 -13.70 -24.75 23.36
N GLY A 100 -12.91 -23.72 23.06
CA GLY A 100 -13.38 -22.42 22.62
C GLY A 100 -13.61 -22.34 21.11
N HIS A 101 -14.34 -21.31 20.68
CA HIS A 101 -14.60 -21.05 19.27
C HIS A 101 -13.57 -20.10 18.65
N TRP A 102 -13.26 -20.33 17.37
CA TRP A 102 -12.42 -19.43 16.57
C TRP A 102 -13.11 -18.09 16.30
N CYS A 103 -12.30 -17.06 16.04
CA CYS A 103 -12.81 -15.74 15.73
C CYS A 103 -13.63 -15.79 14.43
N PRO A 104 -14.78 -15.10 14.35
CA PRO A 104 -15.55 -15.03 13.12
C PRO A 104 -14.70 -14.42 12.01
N ASP A 105 -14.86 -14.94 10.79
CA ASP A 105 -14.16 -14.46 9.59
C ASP A 105 -12.64 -14.40 9.75
N ILE A 106 -12.04 -15.34 10.51
CA ILE A 106 -10.61 -15.32 10.85
C ILE A 106 -9.69 -15.14 9.63
N LEU A 107 -10.08 -15.66 8.47
CA LEU A 107 -9.30 -15.59 7.23
C LEU A 107 -9.28 -14.20 6.57
N THR A 108 -10.20 -13.30 6.90
CA THR A 108 -10.37 -12.01 6.23
C THR A 108 -10.39 -10.84 7.21
N ALA A 109 -10.97 -11.03 8.38
CA ALA A 109 -11.20 -9.98 9.37
C ALA A 109 -9.93 -9.52 10.10
N TYR A 110 -8.77 -10.14 9.85
CA TYR A 110 -7.47 -9.70 10.36
C TYR A 110 -6.94 -8.44 9.66
N GLN A 111 -7.48 -8.08 8.50
CA GLN A 111 -7.06 -6.94 7.70
C GLN A 111 -8.25 -6.03 7.37
N GLU A 112 -8.04 -4.72 7.48
CA GLU A 112 -8.98 -3.70 7.03
C GLU A 112 -8.31 -2.76 6.04
N ARG A 113 -9.07 -2.28 5.05
CA ARG A 113 -8.61 -1.34 4.03
C ARG A 113 -9.58 -0.18 3.93
N ARG A 114 -9.04 1.01 3.71
CA ARG A 114 -9.83 2.20 3.39
C ARG A 114 -9.11 3.08 2.39
N PHE A 115 -9.86 3.97 1.75
CA PHE A 115 -9.27 5.01 0.91
C PHE A 115 -8.63 6.10 1.76
N CYS A 116 -7.61 6.74 1.20
CA CYS A 116 -6.98 7.95 1.71
C CYS A 116 -7.00 8.99 0.59
N ASN A 117 -7.51 10.19 0.89
CA ASN A 117 -7.52 11.31 -0.03
C ASN A 117 -6.41 12.27 0.37
N LEU A 118 -5.40 12.38 -0.48
CA LEU A 118 -4.28 13.31 -0.32
C LEU A 118 -4.46 14.50 -1.25
N ARG A 119 -3.55 15.48 -1.15
CA ARG A 119 -3.47 16.60 -2.08
C ARG A 119 -3.44 16.11 -3.53
N ALA A 120 -4.04 16.87 -4.44
CA ALA A 120 -4.01 16.54 -5.87
C ALA A 120 -2.58 16.25 -6.34
N CYS A 121 -2.42 15.26 -7.21
CA CYS A 121 -1.11 14.98 -7.79
C CYS A 121 -0.68 16.14 -8.68
N PRO A 122 0.61 16.55 -8.62
CA PRO A 122 1.13 17.51 -9.58
C PRO A 122 0.98 16.90 -10.96
N VAL A 123 0.34 17.65 -11.86
CA VAL A 123 0.25 17.29 -13.27
C VAL A 123 1.50 17.85 -13.95
N PRO A 124 2.23 17.06 -14.76
CA PRO A 124 3.37 17.58 -15.51
C PRO A 124 2.93 18.79 -16.33
N GLY A 125 3.51 19.96 -16.05
CA GLY A 125 3.21 21.15 -16.82
C GLY A 125 3.83 21.05 -18.21
N GLY A 126 3.01 21.24 -19.23
CA GLY A 126 3.36 21.43 -20.61
C GLY A 126 3.22 22.90 -21.00
N TRP A 127 4.16 23.36 -21.82
CA TRP A 127 4.05 24.66 -22.46
C TRP A 127 2.93 24.63 -23.51
N SER A 128 2.11 25.67 -23.55
CA SER A 128 1.20 25.92 -24.65
C SER A 128 1.99 26.06 -25.96
N ARG A 129 1.29 25.99 -27.10
CA ARG A 129 1.86 26.50 -28.35
C ARG A 129 2.25 27.97 -28.16
N TRP A 130 3.32 28.38 -28.83
CA TRP A 130 3.69 29.80 -28.91
C TRP A 130 2.54 30.60 -29.53
N SER A 131 2.31 31.81 -29.03
CA SER A 131 1.49 32.79 -29.72
C SER A 131 2.07 33.10 -31.11
N PRO A 132 1.27 33.63 -32.03
CA PRO A 132 1.81 34.34 -33.18
C PRO A 132 2.80 35.42 -32.72
N TRP A 133 3.78 35.74 -33.57
CA TRP A 133 4.66 36.88 -33.36
C TRP A 133 3.85 38.19 -33.38
N SER A 134 4.19 39.13 -32.50
CA SER A 134 3.66 40.49 -32.56
C SER A 134 4.10 41.19 -33.84
N TRP A 135 3.42 42.29 -34.16
CA TRP A 135 3.94 43.27 -35.11
C TRP A 135 5.28 43.84 -34.61
N CYS A 136 6.11 44.28 -35.56
CA CYS A 136 7.38 44.93 -35.25
C CYS A 136 7.11 46.26 -34.54
N ASP A 137 7.85 46.54 -33.47
CA ASP A 137 7.73 47.79 -32.71
C ASP A 137 8.19 49.04 -33.47
N ARG A 138 8.91 48.87 -34.58
CA ARG A 138 9.37 49.94 -35.47
C ARG A 138 9.09 49.60 -36.93
N SER A 139 8.78 50.63 -37.71
CA SER A 139 8.57 50.54 -39.14
C SER A 139 9.87 50.51 -39.96
N CYS A 140 11.01 50.98 -39.41
CA CYS A 140 12.34 50.89 -40.04
C CYS A 140 13.47 50.87 -38.99
N GLY A 141 14.66 50.40 -39.39
CA GLY A 141 15.87 50.44 -38.53
C GLY A 141 16.06 49.27 -37.56
N GLY A 142 15.46 48.10 -37.83
CA GLY A 142 15.68 46.87 -37.04
C GLY A 142 14.88 46.82 -35.73
N GLY A 143 13.56 46.70 -35.83
CA GLY A 143 12.66 46.54 -34.68
C GLY A 143 12.65 45.12 -34.08
N GLN A 144 11.97 44.98 -32.93
CA GLN A 144 11.79 43.72 -32.22
C GLN A 144 10.35 43.20 -32.34
N SER A 145 10.20 41.87 -32.35
CA SER A 145 8.91 41.20 -32.25
C SER A 145 8.91 40.27 -31.04
N LEU A 146 7.76 40.15 -30.39
CA LEU A 146 7.58 39.34 -29.19
C LEU A 146 6.58 38.22 -29.46
N ARG A 147 6.78 37.07 -28.83
CA ARG A 147 5.78 36.01 -28.70
C ARG A 147 5.83 35.43 -27.31
N SER A 148 4.72 34.90 -26.83
CA SER A 148 4.60 34.32 -25.50
C SER A 148 4.03 32.91 -25.56
N ARG A 149 4.27 32.15 -24.49
CA ARG A 149 3.64 30.85 -24.24
C ARG A 149 3.39 30.73 -22.74
N SER A 150 2.34 30.02 -22.34
CA SER A 150 1.99 29.83 -20.94
C SER A 150 2.13 28.36 -20.55
N CYS A 151 2.35 28.08 -19.27
CA CYS A 151 2.29 26.72 -18.74
C CYS A 151 0.81 26.39 -18.49
N SER A 152 0.10 25.98 -19.54
CA SER A 152 -1.36 25.72 -19.52
C SER A 152 -1.77 24.40 -20.17
N SER A 153 -0.82 23.62 -20.69
CA SER A 153 -1.07 22.25 -21.15
C SER A 153 -0.74 21.29 -20.01
N PRO A 154 -1.66 20.49 -19.47
CA PRO A 154 -1.29 19.36 -18.61
C PRO A 154 -0.62 18.21 -19.38
#